data_AF-A0A353WZQ6-F1
#
_entry.id   AF-A0A353WZQ6-F1
#
_cell.length_a   1.000
_cell.length_b   1.000
_cell.length_c   1.000
_cell.angle_alpha   90.00
_cell.angle_beta   90.00
_cell.angle_gamma   90.00
#
_symmetry.space_group_name_H-M   'P 1'
#
loop_
_entity.id
_entity.type
_entity.pdbx_description
1 polymer ?
#
loop_
_entity_poly.entity_id
_entity_poly.type
_entity_poly.pdbx_seq_one_letter_code
_entity_poly.pdbx_strand_id
1 'polypeptide(L)'
;MKMSSRLLPVLLFIHLFTGCKGKDEKNFLAERVVGDYKFKINRIPSEESDLQQYVLKISRADEQIDLLNNKDLTDKELQQLLYYFSYTFQKDIYLETENGLNPCVLYHFERSYDLKGSRNFILGFTEPNDNEPKKIVIDSPVFNSGPVKIRI
;
A
#
# COMPACT_ATOMS: atom_id res chain seq x y z
N MET A 1 51.15 -53.84 10.20
CA MET A 1 50.50 -54.74 9.22
C MET A 1 49.01 -54.41 9.21
N LYS A 2 48.44 -54.05 8.04
CA LYS A 2 47.00 -53.79 7.70
C LYS A 2 46.29 -52.68 8.54
N MET A 3 46.06 -51.46 8.03
CA MET A 3 45.15 -50.97 6.96
C MET A 3 43.65 -51.24 7.17
N SER A 4 42.84 -50.22 6.82
CA SER A 4 41.38 -50.22 6.60
C SER A 4 40.54 -49.79 7.82
N SER A 5 39.55 -48.90 7.76
CA SER A 5 38.94 -48.13 6.66
C SER A 5 38.06 -47.03 7.27
N ARG A 6 37.96 -45.91 6.54
CA ARG A 6 37.11 -44.75 6.82
C ARG A 6 35.62 -45.11 6.76
N LEU A 7 34.84 -44.49 7.64
CA LEU A 7 33.40 -44.25 7.46
C LEU A 7 33.05 -42.97 8.24
N LEU A 8 32.86 -41.87 7.51
CA LEU A 8 32.24 -40.64 8.00
C LEU A 8 30.72 -40.75 7.75
N PRO A 9 29.86 -40.50 8.74
CA PRO A 9 28.45 -40.27 8.47
C PRO A 9 28.24 -38.80 8.06
N VAL A 10 27.63 -38.65 6.88
CA VAL A 10 27.10 -37.41 6.32
C VAL A 10 26.06 -36.83 7.29
N LEU A 11 26.36 -35.72 7.97
CA LEU A 11 25.35 -34.94 8.66
C LEU A 11 24.54 -34.16 7.61
N LEU A 12 23.37 -34.71 7.34
CA LEU A 12 22.32 -34.13 6.51
C LEU A 12 21.81 -32.85 7.19
N PHE A 13 22.18 -31.69 6.65
CA PHE A 13 21.59 -30.39 6.99
C PHE A 13 20.14 -30.37 6.52
N ILE A 14 19.22 -30.78 7.38
CA ILE A 14 17.79 -30.46 7.22
C ILE A 14 17.57 -29.13 7.94
N HIS A 15 17.77 -28.02 7.22
CA HIS A 15 17.11 -26.78 7.61
C HIS A 15 15.62 -26.95 7.29
N LEU A 16 14.89 -27.46 8.28
CA LEU A 16 13.43 -27.33 8.30
C LEU A 16 13.12 -25.83 8.30
N PHE A 17 12.66 -25.33 7.14
CA PHE A 17 11.91 -24.09 7.02
C PHE A 17 10.56 -24.28 7.74
N THR A 18 10.59 -24.24 9.06
CA THR A 18 9.39 -24.07 9.89
C THR A 18 9.32 -22.62 10.28
N GLY A 19 8.48 -21.85 9.59
CA GLY A 19 8.12 -20.53 10.08
C GLY A 19 7.75 -19.47 9.05
N CYS A 20 6.98 -19.77 8.00
CA CYS A 20 6.13 -18.74 7.39
C CYS A 20 5.00 -18.42 8.38
N LYS A 21 5.34 -17.70 9.47
CA LYS A 21 4.36 -16.99 10.28
C LYS A 21 3.80 -15.90 9.40
N GLY A 22 2.49 -15.93 9.15
CA GLY A 22 1.75 -14.81 8.60
C GLY A 22 1.97 -13.56 9.44
N LYS A 23 2.92 -12.73 9.01
CA LYS A 23 2.87 -11.28 9.10
C LYS A 23 2.21 -10.86 7.79
N ASP A 24 1.15 -10.06 7.76
CA ASP A 24 1.28 -8.65 7.38
C ASP A 24 -0.07 -7.92 7.56
N GLU A 25 -0.78 -8.14 8.66
CA GLU A 25 -2.05 -7.46 8.95
C GLU A 25 -2.00 -6.48 10.13
N LYS A 26 -0.84 -6.30 10.76
CA LYS A 26 -0.74 -5.55 12.01
C LYS A 26 0.40 -4.55 11.90
N ASN A 27 0.11 -3.36 11.38
CA ASN A 27 0.59 -2.04 11.85
C ASN A 27 0.19 -0.94 10.85
N PHE A 28 -1.12 -0.77 10.63
CA PHE A 28 -1.62 0.45 9.97
C PHE A 28 -1.38 1.66 10.89
N LEU A 29 -0.73 2.67 10.35
CA LEU A 29 -0.51 3.95 11.04
C LEU A 29 -1.83 4.68 11.25
N ALA A 30 -2.73 4.57 10.26
CA ALA A 30 -4.01 5.24 10.31
C ALA A 30 -5.07 4.50 9.48
N GLU A 31 -6.32 4.62 9.91
CA GLU A 31 -7.50 4.20 9.17
C GLU A 31 -8.54 5.32 9.18
N ARG A 32 -9.24 5.50 8.06
CA ARG A 32 -10.35 6.45 7.95
C ARG A 32 -11.43 5.86 7.03
N VAL A 33 -12.69 6.05 7.40
CA VAL A 33 -13.85 5.71 6.57
C VAL A 33 -14.54 7.01 6.16
N VAL A 34 -14.85 7.17 4.87
CA VAL A 34 -15.58 8.31 4.32
C VAL A 34 -16.58 7.79 3.28
N GLY A 35 -17.87 8.00 3.54
CA GLY A 35 -18.93 7.40 2.74
C GLY A 35 -18.77 5.88 2.67
N ASP A 36 -18.78 5.35 1.44
CA ASP A 36 -18.63 3.92 1.17
C ASP A 36 -17.17 3.46 1.05
N TYR A 37 -16.20 4.30 1.38
CA TYR A 37 -14.77 4.03 1.19
C TYR A 37 -14.02 3.96 2.50
N LYS A 38 -13.09 3.02 2.59
CA LYS A 38 -12.16 2.82 3.70
C LYS A 38 -10.73 2.96 3.20
N PHE A 39 -9.99 3.81 3.90
CA PHE A 39 -8.61 4.17 3.61
C PHE A 39 -7.73 3.71 4.76
N LYS A 40 -6.67 2.98 4.46
CA LYS A 40 -5.65 2.59 5.45
C LYS A 40 -4.28 3.01 4.98
N ILE A 41 -3.46 3.53 5.89
CA ILE A 41 -2.10 3.95 5.60
C ILE A 41 -1.12 3.10 6.39
N ASN A 42 -0.13 2.55 5.70
CA ASN A 42 1.08 2.02 6.30
C ASN A 42 2.27 2.86 5.85
N ARG A 43 3.27 3.01 6.70
CA ARG A 43 4.59 3.48 6.27
C ARG A 43 5.45 2.30 5.87
N ILE A 44 6.23 2.48 4.82
CA ILE A 44 7.22 1.49 4.38
C ILE A 44 8.62 2.10 4.45
N PRO A 45 9.66 1.29 4.68
CA PRO A 45 11.04 1.74 4.57
C PRO A 45 11.29 2.28 3.16
N SER A 46 11.92 3.45 3.08
CA SER A 46 12.37 3.97 1.78
C SER A 46 13.73 3.39 1.44
N GLU A 47 13.90 2.94 0.20
CA GLU A 47 15.21 2.57 -0.35
C GLU A 47 16.06 3.81 -0.67
N GLU A 48 15.40 4.97 -0.87
CA GLU A 48 16.02 6.26 -1.14
C GLU A 48 15.97 7.15 0.11
N SER A 49 17.09 7.76 0.49
CA SER A 49 17.21 8.53 1.74
C SER A 49 16.29 9.74 1.84
N ASP A 50 15.82 10.25 0.71
CA ASP A 50 15.20 11.57 0.62
C ASP A 50 13.67 11.50 0.45
N LEU A 51 13.10 10.29 0.40
CA LEU A 51 11.67 10.06 0.23
C LEU A 51 11.05 9.42 1.46
N GLN A 52 9.90 9.95 1.88
CA GLN A 52 9.01 9.27 2.81
C GLN A 52 7.99 8.46 2.02
N GLN A 53 7.94 7.15 2.24
CA GLN A 53 7.10 6.23 1.48
C GLN A 53 5.97 5.63 2.31
N TYR A 54 4.80 5.52 1.70
CA TYR A 54 3.58 5.00 2.31
C TYR A 54 2.88 4.04 1.36
N VAL A 55 2.20 3.05 1.93
CA VAL A 55 1.19 2.25 1.24
C VAL A 55 -0.18 2.75 1.66
N LEU A 56 -0.88 3.36 0.71
CA LEU A 56 -2.30 3.67 0.82
C LEU A 56 -3.10 2.48 0.30
N LYS A 57 -3.94 1.91 1.16
CA LYS A 57 -4.88 0.86 0.81
C LYS A 57 -6.29 1.45 0.79
N ILE A 58 -6.96 1.35 -0.34
CA ILE A 58 -8.35 1.81 -0.53
C ILE A 58 -9.24 0.61 -0.78
N SER A 59 -10.36 0.56 -0.09
CA SER A 59 -11.37 -0.50 -0.21
C SER A 59 -12.76 0.10 -0.05
N ARG A 60 -13.79 -0.65 -0.41
CA ARG A 60 -15.13 -0.32 0.04
C ARG A 60 -15.28 -0.56 1.55
N ALA A 61 -16.10 0.23 2.22
CA ALA A 61 -16.31 0.15 3.65
C ALA A 61 -16.86 -1.22 4.08
N ASP A 62 -17.70 -1.82 3.24
CA ASP A 62 -18.25 -3.17 3.41
C ASP A 62 -17.22 -4.29 3.19
N GLU A 63 -16.09 -3.99 2.55
CA GLU A 63 -15.00 -4.91 2.18
C GLU A 63 -15.44 -6.15 1.34
N GLN A 64 -16.70 -6.20 0.90
CA GLN A 64 -17.26 -7.35 0.16
C GLN A 64 -17.14 -7.19 -1.35
N ILE A 65 -17.11 -5.95 -1.83
CA ILE A 65 -17.08 -5.62 -3.25
C ILE A 65 -15.75 -4.93 -3.56
N ASP A 66 -15.08 -5.37 -4.63
CA ASP A 66 -13.87 -4.72 -5.11
C ASP A 66 -14.14 -3.27 -5.51
N LEU A 67 -13.21 -2.39 -5.14
CA LEU A 67 -13.22 -0.96 -5.42
C LEU A 67 -13.55 -0.66 -6.90
N LEU A 68 -13.10 -1.52 -7.81
CA LEU A 68 -13.33 -1.39 -9.24
C LEU A 68 -14.50 -2.23 -9.76
N ASN A 69 -14.96 -3.23 -9.01
CA ASN A 69 -15.98 -4.17 -9.46
C ASN A 69 -17.37 -3.78 -8.94
N ASN A 70 -17.82 -2.58 -9.31
CA ASN A 70 -19.18 -2.16 -9.03
C ASN A 70 -20.11 -2.59 -10.18
N LYS A 71 -21.21 -3.27 -9.85
CA LYS A 71 -22.18 -3.83 -10.83
C LYS A 71 -22.87 -2.75 -11.67
N ASP A 72 -22.80 -1.50 -11.23
CA ASP A 72 -23.43 -0.36 -11.89
C ASP A 72 -22.53 0.32 -12.93
N LEU A 73 -21.25 -0.08 -13.05
CA LEU A 73 -20.33 0.52 -14.03
C LEU A 73 -20.40 -0.19 -15.37
N THR A 74 -20.48 0.60 -16.45
CA THR A 74 -20.24 0.13 -17.81
C THR A 74 -18.76 -0.19 -18.02
N ASP A 75 -18.43 -1.03 -19.01
CA ASP A 75 -17.04 -1.35 -19.38
C ASP A 75 -16.20 -0.09 -19.63
N LYS A 76 -16.82 0.93 -20.22
CA LYS A 76 -16.18 2.22 -20.49
C LYS A 76 -15.83 2.97 -19.20
N GLU A 77 -16.77 3.05 -18.25
CA GLU A 77 -16.54 3.72 -16.97
C GLU A 77 -15.51 2.97 -16.13
N LEU A 78 -15.54 1.64 -16.16
CA LEU A 78 -14.52 0.81 -15.52
C LEU A 78 -13.12 1.10 -16.08
N GLN A 79 -12.98 1.17 -17.41
CA GLN A 79 -11.70 1.51 -18.04
C GLN A 79 -11.23 2.92 -17.68
N GLN A 80 -12.16 3.89 -17.61
CA GLN A 80 -11.84 5.26 -17.19
C GLN A 80 -11.37 5.31 -15.73
N LEU A 81 -12.04 4.59 -14.83
CA LEU A 81 -11.65 4.53 -13.42
C LEU A 81 -10.30 3.83 -13.24
N LEU A 82 -10.07 2.73 -13.97
CA LEU A 82 -8.79 2.03 -13.96
C LEU A 82 -7.68 2.93 -14.49
N TYR A 83 -7.91 3.67 -15.58
CA TYR A 83 -6.96 4.65 -16.11
C TYR A 83 -6.66 5.74 -15.08
N TYR A 84 -7.70 6.28 -14.46
CA TYR A 84 -7.58 7.31 -13.43
C TYR A 84 -6.67 6.85 -12.29
N PHE A 85 -6.97 5.70 -11.68
CA PHE A 85 -6.15 5.13 -10.61
C PHE A 85 -4.76 4.70 -11.08
N SER A 86 -4.57 4.38 -12.35
CA SER A 86 -3.24 3.98 -12.84
C SER A 86 -2.31 5.18 -13.07
N TYR A 87 -2.85 6.34 -13.47
CA TYR A 87 -2.02 7.42 -14.04
C TYR A 87 -2.29 8.82 -13.52
N THR A 88 -3.53 9.16 -13.15
CA THR A 88 -3.87 10.55 -12.82
C THR A 88 -4.13 10.75 -11.33
N PHE A 89 -4.48 9.69 -10.60
CA PHE A 89 -4.79 9.76 -9.17
C PHE A 89 -3.64 10.31 -8.33
N GLN A 90 -2.37 10.11 -8.74
CA GLN A 90 -1.21 10.73 -8.10
C GLN A 90 -1.35 12.25 -7.91
N LYS A 91 -1.97 12.94 -8.88
CA LYS A 91 -2.15 14.40 -8.85
C LYS A 91 -3.15 14.87 -7.80
N ASP A 92 -3.91 13.95 -7.24
CA ASP A 92 -4.96 14.23 -6.27
C ASP A 92 -4.51 13.84 -4.85
N ILE A 93 -3.22 13.50 -4.68
CA ILE A 93 -2.64 13.03 -3.42
C ILE A 93 -1.53 13.97 -2.96
N TYR A 94 -1.65 14.46 -1.74
CA TYR A 94 -0.71 15.38 -1.11
C TYR A 94 -0.34 14.94 0.30
N LEU A 95 0.85 15.34 0.74
CA LEU A 95 1.27 15.31 2.13
C LEU A 95 1.14 16.73 2.70
N GLU A 96 0.18 16.93 3.60
CA GLU A 96 -0.01 18.17 4.35
C GLU A 96 0.88 18.17 5.59
N THR A 97 1.72 19.20 5.70
CA THR A 97 2.62 19.48 6.83
C THR A 97 2.36 20.90 7.37
N GLU A 98 3.11 21.33 8.37
CA GLU A 98 3.07 22.74 8.82
C GLU A 98 3.53 23.71 7.73
N ASN A 99 4.40 23.25 6.82
CA ASN A 99 4.99 24.04 5.75
C ASN A 99 4.11 24.13 4.48
N GLY A 100 3.03 23.35 4.40
CA GLY A 100 2.07 23.39 3.30
C GLY A 100 1.71 22.02 2.73
N LEU A 101 1.35 22.00 1.45
CA LEU A 101 0.99 20.78 0.71
C LEU A 101 2.15 20.36 -0.19
N ASN A 102 2.69 19.17 0.06
CA ASN A 102 3.72 18.55 -0.75
C ASN A 102 3.08 17.55 -1.74
N PRO A 103 3.34 17.65 -3.05
CA PRO A 103 2.78 16.72 -4.02
C PRO A 103 3.41 15.32 -3.90
N CYS A 104 2.64 14.29 -4.27
CA CYS A 104 3.14 12.92 -4.42
C CYS A 104 4.11 12.85 -5.61
N VAL A 105 5.39 12.54 -5.36
CA VAL A 105 6.44 12.49 -6.40
C VAL A 105 6.73 11.08 -6.89
N LEU A 106 6.49 10.07 -6.05
CA LEU A 106 6.61 8.65 -6.40
C LEU A 106 5.23 8.00 -6.25
N TYR A 107 4.78 7.31 -7.29
CA TYR A 107 3.48 6.70 -7.32
C TYR A 107 3.52 5.35 -8.04
N HIS A 108 2.96 4.33 -7.39
CA HIS A 108 2.74 3.05 -8.03
C HIS A 108 1.38 2.47 -7.63
N PHE A 109 0.55 2.19 -8.62
CA PHE A 109 -0.70 1.48 -8.43
C PHE A 109 -0.47 -0.02 -8.64
N GLU A 110 -0.66 -0.82 -7.59
CA GLU A 110 -0.57 -2.27 -7.68
C GLU A 110 -1.85 -2.82 -8.30
N ARG A 111 -1.75 -3.23 -9.56
CA ARG A 111 -2.80 -4.04 -10.19
C ARG A 111 -2.74 -5.45 -9.64
N SER A 112 -3.55 -5.71 -8.64
CA SER A 112 -3.68 -7.03 -8.10
C SER A 112 -4.76 -7.79 -8.89
N TYR A 113 -4.38 -8.90 -9.52
CA TYR A 113 -5.31 -9.83 -10.21
C TYR A 113 -6.08 -10.71 -9.23
N ASP A 114 -5.90 -10.49 -7.93
CA ASP A 114 -6.57 -11.23 -6.87
C ASP A 114 -7.99 -10.70 -6.61
N LEU A 115 -8.83 -11.57 -6.05
CA LEU A 115 -10.22 -11.27 -5.68
C LEU A 115 -10.31 -10.35 -4.44
N LYS A 116 -9.25 -9.63 -4.08
CA LYS A 116 -9.24 -8.80 -2.89
C LYS A 116 -10.05 -7.54 -3.15
N GLY A 117 -10.94 -7.20 -2.22
CA GLY A 117 -11.81 -6.02 -2.29
C GLY A 117 -11.09 -4.66 -2.14
N SER A 118 -9.77 -4.65 -2.23
CA SER A 118 -8.92 -3.51 -1.90
C SER A 118 -7.81 -3.30 -2.92
N ARG A 119 -7.42 -2.05 -3.12
CA ARG A 119 -6.36 -1.62 -4.02
C ARG A 119 -5.26 -0.92 -3.24
N ASN A 120 -4.01 -1.25 -3.57
CA ASN A 120 -2.83 -0.67 -2.94
C ASN A 120 -2.20 0.37 -3.86
N PHE A 121 -1.74 1.45 -3.24
CA PHE A 121 -1.07 2.57 -3.87
C PHE A 121 0.19 2.87 -3.08
N ILE A 122 1.36 2.74 -3.71
CA ILE A 122 2.63 3.15 -3.13
C ILE A 122 2.78 4.64 -3.43
N LEU A 123 3.03 5.42 -2.40
CA LEU A 123 3.15 6.87 -2.43
C LEU A 123 4.52 7.27 -1.89
N GLY A 124 5.15 8.26 -2.50
CA GLY A 124 6.37 8.86 -1.97
C GLY A 124 6.36 10.37 -2.07
N PHE A 125 6.87 11.01 -1.01
CA PHE A 125 6.90 12.47 -0.86
C PHE A 125 8.31 12.92 -0.49
N THR A 126 8.75 14.03 -1.07
CA THR A 126 9.99 14.70 -0.68
C THR A 126 9.72 15.52 0.58
N GLU A 127 10.06 14.99 1.76
CA GLU A 127 9.95 15.71 3.02
C GLU A 127 11.06 15.23 3.98
N PRO A 128 12.01 16.09 4.37
CA PRO A 128 13.11 15.68 5.24
C PRO A 128 12.69 15.51 6.70
N ASN A 129 11.65 16.19 7.18
CA ASN A 129 11.31 16.15 8.60
C ASN A 129 10.31 15.04 8.91
N ASP A 130 10.77 14.02 9.65
CA ASP A 130 9.92 12.91 10.04
C ASP A 130 9.05 13.20 11.27
N ASN A 131 9.45 14.17 12.10
CA ASN A 131 8.93 14.35 13.45
C ASN A 131 7.73 15.30 13.56
N GLU A 132 7.33 15.94 12.47
CA GLU A 132 6.19 16.85 12.44
C GLU A 132 4.86 16.10 12.22
N PRO A 133 3.75 16.56 12.82
CA PRO A 133 2.42 16.03 12.54
C PRO A 133 2.07 16.19 11.06
N LYS A 134 1.63 15.10 10.42
CA LYS A 134 1.34 15.10 8.98
C LYS A 134 -0.05 14.57 8.69
N LYS A 135 -0.55 14.92 7.51
CA LYS A 135 -1.74 14.28 6.95
C LYS A 135 -1.54 13.90 5.50
N ILE A 136 -1.97 12.71 5.12
CA ILE A 136 -2.21 12.40 3.72
C ILE A 136 -3.56 13.00 3.35
N VAL A 137 -3.57 13.82 2.30
CA VAL A 137 -4.75 14.46 1.74
C VAL A 137 -5.04 13.85 0.38
N ILE A 138 -6.28 13.39 0.18
CA ILE A 138 -6.76 12.82 -1.07
C ILE A 138 -7.93 13.68 -1.54
N ASP A 139 -7.73 14.47 -2.58
CA ASP A 139 -8.74 15.36 -3.18
C ASP A 139 -9.19 14.82 -4.53
N SER A 140 -9.94 13.72 -4.48
CA SER A 140 -10.35 12.98 -5.67
C SER A 140 -11.86 13.08 -5.88
N PRO A 141 -12.32 13.36 -7.11
CA PRO A 141 -13.74 13.37 -7.43
C PRO A 141 -14.39 11.98 -7.30
N VAL A 142 -13.60 10.90 -7.32
CA VAL A 142 -14.11 9.51 -7.27
C VAL A 142 -14.85 9.22 -5.96
N PHE A 143 -14.41 9.82 -4.86
CA PHE A 143 -14.95 9.50 -3.54
C PHE A 143 -16.25 10.26 -3.22
N ASN A 144 -16.71 11.16 -4.11
CA ASN A 144 -17.89 12.00 -3.94
C ASN A 144 -17.97 12.66 -2.54
N SER A 145 -16.80 12.90 -1.96
CA SER A 145 -16.60 13.57 -0.68
C SER A 145 -15.69 14.76 -0.93
N GLY A 146 -15.75 15.77 -0.07
CA GLY A 146 -14.64 16.73 0.02
C GLY A 146 -13.30 16.01 0.32
N PRO A 147 -12.19 16.76 0.34
CA PRO A 147 -10.86 16.18 0.54
C PRO A 147 -10.77 15.25 1.75
N VAL A 148 -10.31 14.02 1.53
CA VAL A 148 -10.10 13.04 2.59
C VAL A 148 -8.76 13.32 3.26
N LYS A 149 -8.76 13.69 4.54
CA LYS A 149 -7.54 13.96 5.31
C LYS A 149 -7.27 12.87 6.34
N ILE A 150 -6.12 12.21 6.29
CA ILE A 150 -5.76 11.11 7.19
C ILE A 150 -4.51 11.52 7.97
N ARG A 151 -4.63 11.70 9.29
CA ARG A 151 -3.48 12.02 10.16
C ARG A 151 -2.58 10.80 10.27
N ILE A 152 -1.28 10.98 10.13
CA ILE A 152 -0.24 9.94 10.21
C ILE A 152 0.87 10.34 11.18
#